data_AF-A0A7S3IPZ2-F1
#
_entry.id   AF-A0A7S3IPZ2-F1
#
_cell.length_a   1.000
_cell.length_b   1.000
_cell.length_c   1.000
_cell.angle_alpha   90.00
_cell.angle_beta   90.00
_cell.angle_gamma   90.00
#
_symmetry.space_group_name_H-M   'P 1'
#
loop_
_entity.id
_entity.type
_entity.pdbx_description
1 polymer ?
#
loop_
_entity_poly.entity_id
_entity_poly.type
_entity_poly.pdbx_seq_one_letter_code
_entity_poly.pdbx_strand_id
1 'polypeptide(L)'
;MKALSTLAMLLGVEVGFNLADTEEFIAGLIYGLVNDDDLSEIQQCLQGGQQLEDEIETAVADFKKKDITDIIAGIEVIGQIVQEFPTDLENCKNMQGDIDRIEAWAQIFKDPKQLVKTMTVNFMKNKTPIIGNATAVASDWAAENYYQSGDDIANVLVLAIGAVPNATQPEDLDLTQW
;
A
#
# COMPACT_ATOMS: atom_id res chain seq x y z
N MET A 1 35.10 40.86 24.67
CA MET A 1 33.66 41.16 24.74
C MET A 1 32.98 40.51 23.55
N LYS A 2 31.99 39.67 23.87
CA LYS A 2 30.96 39.00 23.05
C LYS A 2 30.84 39.38 21.56
N ALA A 3 30.80 38.36 20.71
CA ALA A 3 29.66 38.17 19.80
C ALA A 3 29.33 36.68 19.79
N LEU A 4 28.25 36.34 20.50
CA LEU A 4 27.65 35.01 20.52
C LEU A 4 27.07 34.75 19.14
N SER A 5 27.60 33.77 18.42
CA SER A 5 26.95 33.20 17.25
C SER A 5 25.69 32.49 17.73
N THR A 6 24.53 33.10 17.50
CA THR A 6 23.24 32.44 17.70
C THR A 6 23.07 31.40 16.61
N LEU A 7 23.50 30.17 16.91
CA LEU A 7 23.04 28.99 16.21
C LEU A 7 21.55 28.85 16.52
N ALA A 8 20.69 29.30 15.61
CA ALA A 8 19.29 28.90 15.64
C ALA A 8 19.24 27.41 15.33
N MET A 9 19.14 26.57 16.36
CA MET A 9 18.66 25.20 16.19
C MET A 9 17.20 25.34 15.76
N LEU A 10 16.94 25.19 14.46
CA LEU A 10 15.62 24.80 13.98
C LEU A 10 15.36 23.43 14.59
N LEU A 11 14.57 23.40 15.66
CA LEU A 11 13.86 22.20 16.05
C LEU A 11 12.89 21.94 14.89
N GLY A 12 13.31 21.15 13.91
CA GLY A 12 12.37 20.52 13.02
C GLY A 12 11.46 19.70 13.90
N VAL A 13 10.21 20.13 14.05
CA VAL A 13 9.16 19.18 14.36
C VAL A 13 9.12 18.32 13.11
N GLU A 14 9.66 17.10 13.19
CA GLU A 14 9.35 16.10 12.18
C GLU A 14 7.84 15.93 12.27
N VAL A 15 7.15 16.44 11.26
CA VAL A 15 5.71 16.25 11.12
C VAL A 15 5.58 14.76 10.82
N GLY A 16 5.14 13.99 11.81
CA GLY A 16 4.98 12.55 11.65
C GLY A 16 3.91 12.25 10.61
N PHE A 17 3.98 11.03 10.05
CA PHE A 17 2.90 10.47 9.25
C PHE A 17 1.59 10.62 10.00
N ASN A 18 0.55 11.11 9.33
CA ASN A 18 -0.73 11.42 9.95
C ASN A 18 -1.91 10.99 9.05
N LEU A 19 -3.13 11.30 9.49
CA LEU A 19 -4.34 10.92 8.77
C LEU A 19 -4.39 11.43 7.32
N ALA A 20 -3.96 12.67 7.03
CA ALA A 20 -3.99 13.18 5.65
C ALA A 20 -3.01 12.40 4.75
N ASP A 21 -1.83 12.07 5.29
CA ASP A 21 -0.83 11.25 4.59
C ASP A 21 -1.33 9.81 4.39
N THR A 22 -2.11 9.31 5.36
CA THR A 22 -2.80 8.00 5.30
C THR A 22 -3.85 7.98 4.20
N GLU A 23 -4.69 9.02 4.09
CA GLU A 23 -5.68 9.16 3.03
C GLU A 23 -5.03 9.15 1.65
N GLU A 24 -3.92 9.89 1.47
CA GLU A 24 -3.15 9.90 0.23
C GLU A 24 -2.58 8.52 -0.11
N PHE A 25 -1.95 7.86 0.86
CA PHE A 25 -1.38 6.53 0.67
C PHE A 25 -2.43 5.51 0.25
N ILE A 26 -3.58 5.48 0.93
CA ILE A 26 -4.65 4.52 0.67
C ILE A 26 -5.29 4.79 -0.69
N ALA A 27 -5.48 6.05 -1.06
CA ALA A 27 -5.96 6.40 -2.39
C ALA A 27 -5.01 5.92 -3.49
N GLY A 28 -3.70 6.14 -3.32
CA GLY A 28 -2.68 5.65 -4.26
C GLY A 28 -2.65 4.13 -4.36
N LEU A 29 -2.75 3.44 -3.22
CA LEU A 29 -2.82 1.98 -3.17
C LEU A 29 -4.05 1.45 -3.92
N ILE A 30 -5.23 2.01 -3.66
CA ILE A 30 -6.48 1.60 -4.33
C ILE A 30 -6.38 1.90 -5.82
N TYR A 31 -5.92 3.08 -6.20
CA TYR A 31 -5.70 3.45 -7.60
C TYR A 31 -4.80 2.44 -8.33
N GLY A 32 -3.65 2.08 -7.76
CA GLY A 32 -2.76 1.12 -8.41
C GLY A 32 -3.35 -0.30 -8.48
N LEU A 33 -4.30 -0.65 -7.61
CA LEU A 33 -4.99 -1.95 -7.62
C LEU A 33 -6.14 -2.01 -8.64
N VAL A 34 -6.93 -0.93 -8.76
CA VAL A 34 -8.20 -0.95 -9.50
C VAL A 34 -8.31 0.08 -10.64
N ASN A 35 -7.35 1.00 -10.76
CA ASN A 35 -7.32 2.13 -11.69
C ASN A 35 -8.50 3.10 -11.55
N ASP A 36 -9.01 3.28 -10.33
CA ASP A 36 -9.97 4.32 -9.98
C ASP A 36 -9.39 5.22 -8.88
N ASP A 37 -9.51 6.54 -9.05
CA ASP A 37 -8.97 7.52 -8.11
C ASP A 37 -10.08 8.07 -7.22
N ASP A 38 -10.19 7.46 -6.03
CA ASP A 38 -11.18 7.77 -5.01
C ASP A 38 -10.66 8.69 -3.90
N LEU A 39 -9.52 9.39 -4.10
CA LEU A 39 -8.92 10.22 -3.05
C LEU A 39 -9.94 11.18 -2.41
N SER A 40 -10.75 11.84 -3.24
CA SER A 40 -11.73 12.81 -2.75
C SER A 40 -12.83 12.19 -1.88
N GLU A 41 -13.19 10.93 -2.13
CA GLU A 41 -14.15 10.19 -1.30
C GLU A 41 -13.46 9.79 0.01
N ILE A 42 -12.26 9.22 -0.06
CA ILE A 42 -11.47 8.77 1.10
C ILE A 42 -11.27 9.90 2.11
N GLN A 43 -10.90 11.10 1.66
CA GLN A 43 -10.76 12.31 2.49
C GLN A 43 -12.04 12.74 3.21
N GLN A 44 -13.21 12.29 2.74
CA GLN A 44 -14.51 12.61 3.34
C GLN A 44 -14.99 11.53 4.32
N CYS A 45 -14.56 10.29 4.15
CA CYS A 45 -15.16 9.13 4.82
C CYS A 45 -14.21 8.39 5.77
N LEU A 46 -12.91 8.38 5.52
CA LEU A 46 -11.94 7.71 6.38
C LEU A 46 -11.85 8.47 7.72
N GLN A 47 -11.94 7.74 8.83
CA GLN A 47 -11.96 8.34 10.17
C GLN A 47 -11.13 7.50 11.13
N GLY A 48 -10.26 8.19 11.88
CA GLY A 48 -9.31 7.50 12.76
C GLY A 48 -8.23 6.80 11.94
N GLY A 49 -6.98 7.20 12.14
CA GLY A 49 -5.88 6.72 11.31
C GLY A 49 -4.87 5.87 12.05
N GLN A 50 -4.81 5.94 13.39
CA GLN A 50 -3.58 5.55 14.09
C GLN A 50 -3.12 4.10 13.87
N GLN A 51 -4.03 3.13 13.84
CA GLN A 51 -3.64 1.75 13.51
C GLN A 51 -3.16 1.63 12.06
N LEU A 52 -3.91 2.23 11.14
CA LEU A 52 -3.57 2.25 9.72
C LEU A 52 -2.25 2.99 9.46
N GLU A 53 -1.99 4.07 10.20
CA GLU A 53 -0.74 4.81 10.23
C GLU A 53 0.43 3.89 10.60
N ASP A 54 0.33 3.20 11.74
CA ASP A 54 1.36 2.28 12.24
C ASP A 54 1.61 1.12 11.24
N GLU A 55 0.56 0.60 10.62
CA GLU A 55 0.64 -0.50 9.65
C GLU A 55 1.30 -0.06 8.34
N ILE A 56 0.92 1.10 7.80
CA ILE A 56 1.54 1.67 6.59
C ILE A 56 3.02 1.94 6.84
N GLU A 57 3.38 2.58 7.96
CA GLU A 57 4.77 2.84 8.30
C GLU A 57 5.59 1.55 8.38
N THR A 58 5.01 0.50 8.97
CA THR A 58 5.63 -0.84 9.06
C THR A 58 5.84 -1.44 7.67
N ALA A 59 4.81 -1.46 6.82
CA ALA A 59 4.92 -2.00 5.46
C ALA A 59 6.00 -1.28 4.64
N VAL A 60 6.02 0.06 4.70
CA VAL A 60 7.00 0.87 3.99
C VAL A 60 8.42 0.66 4.52
N ALA A 61 8.59 0.50 5.84
CA ALA A 61 9.88 0.17 6.43
C ALA A 61 10.42 -1.17 5.91
N ASP A 62 9.55 -2.15 5.67
CA ASP A 62 9.92 -3.44 5.09
C ASP A 62 10.26 -3.32 3.59
N PHE A 63 9.45 -2.61 2.78
CA PHE A 63 9.78 -2.37 1.37
C PHE A 63 11.12 -1.63 1.18
N LYS A 64 11.47 -0.70 2.09
CA LYS A 64 12.74 0.05 2.06
C LYS A 64 13.98 -0.85 2.15
N LYS A 65 13.88 -2.07 2.70
CA LYS A 65 15.00 -3.01 2.82
C LYS A 65 15.30 -3.74 1.50
N LYS A 66 14.29 -3.91 0.65
CA LYS A 66 14.39 -4.38 -0.75
C LYS A 66 14.91 -5.82 -0.93
N ASP A 67 15.09 -6.61 0.11
CA ASP A 67 15.28 -8.04 -0.04
C ASP A 67 13.93 -8.77 -0.09
N ILE A 68 13.94 -10.00 -0.59
CA ILE A 68 12.72 -10.76 -0.82
C ILE A 68 11.96 -11.07 0.48
N THR A 69 12.66 -11.26 1.61
CA THR A 69 12.01 -11.61 2.87
C THR A 69 11.26 -10.43 3.45
N ASP A 70 11.87 -9.25 3.41
CA ASP A 70 11.22 -8.03 3.86
C ASP A 70 10.15 -7.56 2.87
N ILE A 71 10.32 -7.74 1.56
CA ILE A 71 9.22 -7.47 0.60
C ILE A 71 8.00 -8.36 0.86
N ILE A 72 8.21 -9.63 1.20
CA ILE A 72 7.11 -10.54 1.58
C ILE A 72 6.43 -10.05 2.86
N ALA A 73 7.20 -9.65 3.88
CA ALA A 73 6.64 -9.11 5.11
C ALA A 73 5.82 -7.83 4.85
N GLY A 74 6.33 -6.92 4.03
CA GLY A 74 5.59 -5.73 3.60
C GLY A 74 4.29 -6.06 2.88
N ILE A 75 4.30 -7.04 1.97
CA ILE A 75 3.07 -7.51 1.30
C ILE A 75 2.07 -8.10 2.30
N GLU A 76 2.53 -8.83 3.32
CA GLU A 76 1.65 -9.39 4.36
C GLU A 76 0.98 -8.28 5.19
N VAL A 77 1.71 -7.23 5.55
CA VAL A 77 1.15 -6.06 6.26
C VAL A 77 0.14 -5.32 5.39
N ILE A 78 0.43 -5.07 4.10
CA ILE A 78 -0.58 -4.48 3.20
C ILE A 78 -1.78 -5.41 3.00
N GLY A 79 -1.56 -6.72 3.00
CA GLY A 79 -2.63 -7.70 2.98
C GLY A 79 -3.57 -7.59 4.19
N GLN A 80 -3.04 -7.26 5.37
CA GLN A 80 -3.84 -6.96 6.55
C GLN A 80 -4.66 -5.69 6.35
N ILE A 81 -4.03 -4.58 5.95
CA ILE A 81 -4.71 -3.31 5.64
C ILE A 81 -5.88 -3.53 4.67
N VAL A 82 -5.64 -4.27 3.58
CA VAL A 82 -6.66 -4.58 2.57
C VAL A 82 -7.81 -5.42 3.14
N GLN A 83 -7.55 -6.29 4.12
CA GLN A 83 -8.61 -7.04 4.81
C GLN A 83 -9.43 -6.18 5.79
N GLU A 84 -8.88 -5.05 6.23
CA GLU A 84 -9.54 -4.10 7.12
C GLU A 84 -10.40 -3.08 6.34
N PHE A 85 -10.15 -2.88 5.04
CA PHE A 85 -10.92 -1.97 4.15
C PHE A 85 -12.44 -2.06 4.26
N PRO A 86 -13.09 -3.25 4.30
CA PRO A 86 -14.55 -3.30 4.43
C PRO A 86 -15.07 -2.61 5.70
N THR A 87 -14.25 -2.54 6.75
CA THR A 87 -14.56 -1.84 8.01
C THR A 87 -14.09 -0.39 7.95
N ASP A 88 -12.83 -0.14 7.60
CA ASP A 88 -12.23 1.20 7.64
C ASP A 88 -12.85 2.16 6.63
N LEU A 89 -13.28 1.63 5.48
CA LEU A 89 -13.89 2.37 4.40
C LEU A 89 -15.42 2.16 4.35
N GLU A 90 -16.03 1.62 5.42
CA GLU A 90 -17.47 1.33 5.41
C GLU A 90 -18.33 2.58 5.12
N ASN A 91 -17.82 3.77 5.45
CA ASN A 91 -18.50 5.04 5.25
C ASN A 91 -18.25 5.66 3.87
N CYS A 92 -17.35 5.10 3.07
CA CYS A 92 -16.96 5.55 1.73
C CYS A 92 -17.92 4.97 0.69
N LYS A 93 -19.16 5.48 0.66
CA LYS A 93 -20.26 4.82 -0.05
C LYS A 93 -20.07 4.75 -1.56
N ASN A 94 -19.30 5.66 -2.16
CA ASN A 94 -19.14 5.72 -3.61
C ASN A 94 -18.07 4.77 -4.17
N MET A 95 -17.29 4.09 -3.32
CA MET A 95 -16.20 3.19 -3.74
C MET A 95 -16.40 1.72 -3.35
N GLN A 96 -17.59 1.35 -2.83
CA GLN A 96 -17.86 -0.02 -2.38
C GLN A 96 -17.66 -1.08 -3.46
N GLY A 97 -17.89 -0.75 -4.73
CA GLY A 97 -17.66 -1.68 -5.84
C GLY A 97 -16.19 -2.09 -5.98
N ASP A 98 -15.27 -1.15 -5.77
CA ASP A 98 -13.83 -1.44 -5.82
C ASP A 98 -13.34 -2.11 -4.55
N ILE A 99 -13.88 -1.74 -3.39
CA ILE A 99 -13.61 -2.45 -2.13
C ILE A 99 -14.02 -3.92 -2.23
N ASP A 100 -15.21 -4.23 -2.78
CA ASP A 100 -15.68 -5.61 -2.98
C ASP A 100 -14.73 -6.40 -3.90
N ARG A 101 -14.22 -5.77 -4.97
CA ARG A 101 -13.26 -6.40 -5.90
C ARG A 101 -11.93 -6.68 -5.23
N ILE A 102 -11.41 -5.71 -4.47
CA ILE A 102 -10.18 -5.83 -3.72
C ILE A 102 -10.33 -6.93 -2.66
N GLU A 103 -11.45 -7.00 -1.93
CA GLU A 103 -11.72 -8.04 -0.93
C GLU A 103 -11.73 -9.44 -1.57
N ALA A 104 -12.37 -9.58 -2.73
CA ALA A 104 -12.40 -10.84 -3.48
C ALA A 104 -11.00 -11.28 -3.94
N TRP A 105 -10.19 -10.34 -4.44
CA TRP A 105 -8.80 -10.59 -4.84
C TRP A 105 -7.91 -10.92 -3.63
N ALA A 106 -8.14 -10.27 -2.49
CA ALA A 106 -7.36 -10.44 -1.26
C ALA A 106 -7.60 -11.77 -0.54
N GLN A 107 -8.48 -12.66 -1.04
CA GLN A 107 -8.68 -13.97 -0.42
C GLN A 107 -7.41 -14.84 -0.40
N ILE A 108 -6.43 -14.58 -1.27
CA ILE A 108 -5.13 -15.27 -1.25
C ILE A 108 -4.40 -15.11 0.10
N PHE A 109 -4.60 -13.99 0.80
CA PHE A 109 -3.98 -13.74 2.10
C PHE A 109 -4.50 -14.67 3.21
N LYS A 110 -5.61 -15.37 2.99
CA LYS A 110 -6.15 -16.39 3.90
C LYS A 110 -5.48 -17.77 3.76
N ASP A 111 -4.64 -17.96 2.74
CA ASP A 111 -3.81 -19.16 2.57
C ASP A 111 -2.32 -18.80 2.55
N PRO A 112 -1.65 -18.74 3.72
CA PRO A 112 -0.25 -18.35 3.81
C PRO A 112 0.71 -19.23 2.99
N LYS A 113 0.38 -20.52 2.84
CA LYS A 113 1.23 -21.45 2.08
C LYS A 113 1.15 -21.14 0.59
N GLN A 114 -0.07 -20.93 0.10
CA GLN A 114 -0.27 -20.57 -1.29
C GLN A 114 0.28 -19.17 -1.57
N LEU A 115 0.01 -18.20 -0.70
CA LEU A 115 0.55 -16.83 -0.80
C LEU A 115 2.08 -16.82 -0.97
N VAL A 116 2.83 -17.44 -0.05
CA VAL A 116 4.31 -17.49 -0.10
C VAL A 116 4.81 -18.18 -1.37
N LYS A 117 4.17 -19.28 -1.78
CA LYS A 117 4.50 -19.97 -3.05
C LYS A 117 4.32 -19.05 -4.25
N THR A 118 3.20 -18.34 -4.33
CA THR A 118 2.89 -17.37 -5.40
C THR A 118 3.93 -16.28 -5.46
N MET A 119 4.14 -15.59 -4.34
CA MET A 119 5.07 -14.48 -4.25
C MET A 119 6.48 -14.92 -4.60
N THR A 120 6.93 -16.09 -4.14
CA THR A 120 8.28 -16.58 -4.46
C THR A 120 8.46 -16.82 -5.96
N VAL A 121 7.49 -17.47 -6.61
CA VAL A 121 7.53 -17.74 -8.05
C VAL A 121 7.49 -16.45 -8.85
N ASN A 122 6.58 -15.53 -8.50
CA ASN A 122 6.38 -14.29 -9.22
C ASN A 122 7.51 -13.30 -8.96
N PHE A 123 8.04 -13.22 -7.74
CA PHE A 123 9.23 -12.44 -7.42
C PHE A 123 10.41 -12.84 -8.29
N MET A 124 10.64 -14.14 -8.50
CA MET A 124 11.73 -14.60 -9.36
C MET A 124 11.54 -14.20 -10.83
N LYS A 125 10.30 -14.11 -11.32
CA LYS A 125 9.97 -13.67 -12.69
C LYS A 125 10.05 -12.15 -12.83
N ASN A 126 9.61 -11.43 -11.81
CA ASN A 126 9.39 -9.98 -11.80
C ASN A 126 10.40 -9.25 -10.91
N LYS A 127 11.56 -9.85 -10.63
CA LYS A 127 12.52 -9.33 -9.65
C LYS A 127 12.91 -7.88 -9.93
N THR A 128 13.33 -7.59 -11.15
CA THR A 128 13.77 -6.23 -11.52
C THR A 128 12.68 -5.18 -11.31
N PRO A 129 11.45 -5.33 -11.85
CA PRO A 129 10.42 -4.34 -11.61
C PRO A 129 9.96 -4.29 -10.15
N ILE A 130 9.91 -5.41 -9.41
CA ILE A 130 9.57 -5.38 -7.97
C ILE A 130 10.59 -4.56 -7.17
N ILE A 131 11.90 -4.79 -7.39
CA ILE A 131 12.96 -4.02 -6.73
C ILE A 131 12.95 -2.55 -7.17
N GLY A 132 12.55 -2.28 -8.42
CA GLY A 132 12.32 -0.95 -8.95
C GLY A 132 11.23 -0.21 -8.17
N ASN A 133 10.04 -0.80 -8.08
CA ASN A 133 8.92 -0.23 -7.31
C ASN A 133 9.25 -0.10 -5.82
N ALA A 134 9.86 -1.10 -5.18
CA ALA A 134 10.31 -0.99 -3.78
C ALA A 134 11.37 0.14 -3.58
N THR A 135 12.12 0.49 -4.62
CA THR A 135 13.00 1.66 -4.59
C THR A 135 12.22 2.96 -4.72
N ALA A 136 11.20 2.99 -5.58
CA ALA A 136 10.32 4.13 -5.74
C ALA A 136 9.54 4.41 -4.44
N VAL A 137 8.95 3.39 -3.80
CA VAL A 137 8.37 3.47 -2.43
C VAL A 137 9.29 4.19 -1.46
N ALA A 138 10.57 3.80 -1.40
CA ALA A 138 11.54 4.41 -0.49
C ALA A 138 11.82 5.89 -0.85
N SER A 139 11.86 6.21 -2.14
CA SER A 139 12.13 7.56 -2.63
C SER A 139 10.93 8.49 -2.48
N ASP A 140 9.73 8.03 -2.84
CA ASP A 140 8.48 8.78 -2.76
C ASP A 140 8.07 9.01 -1.31
N TRP A 141 8.21 7.99 -0.43
CA TRP A 141 8.00 8.20 1.00
C TRP A 141 8.94 9.24 1.59
N ALA A 142 10.22 9.24 1.20
CA ALA A 142 11.19 10.23 1.67
C ALA A 142 10.95 11.63 1.10
N ALA A 143 10.19 11.72 0.01
CA ALA A 143 9.76 12.97 -0.63
C ALA A 143 8.35 13.42 -0.18
N GLU A 144 7.73 12.73 0.79
CA GLU A 144 6.35 12.97 1.25
C GLU A 144 5.31 12.81 0.12
N ASN A 145 5.63 12.02 -0.92
CA ASN A 145 4.71 11.66 -2.00
C ASN A 145 3.92 10.38 -1.62
N TYR A 146 3.06 10.47 -0.62
CA TYR A 146 2.41 9.28 -0.03
C TYR A 146 1.48 8.56 -1.02
N TYR A 147 0.76 9.31 -1.85
CA TYR A 147 -0.03 8.73 -2.94
C TYR A 147 0.83 7.87 -3.88
N GLN A 148 1.96 8.40 -4.35
CA GLN A 148 2.83 7.64 -5.27
C GLN A 148 3.44 6.43 -4.55
N SER A 149 3.79 6.56 -3.27
CA SER A 149 4.27 5.42 -2.49
C SER A 149 3.22 4.32 -2.34
N GLY A 150 1.93 4.66 -2.23
CA GLY A 150 0.82 3.71 -2.22
C GLY A 150 0.66 3.00 -3.56
N ASP A 151 0.69 3.75 -4.67
CA ASP A 151 0.63 3.23 -6.05
C ASP A 151 1.82 2.29 -6.35
N ASP A 152 3.03 2.65 -5.94
CA ASP A 152 4.21 1.79 -6.12
C ASP A 152 4.08 0.46 -5.35
N ILE A 153 3.49 0.47 -4.15
CA ILE A 153 3.18 -0.74 -3.39
C ILE A 153 2.13 -1.59 -4.11
N ALA A 154 1.09 -0.97 -4.66
CA ALA A 154 0.09 -1.65 -5.48
C ALA A 154 0.75 -2.35 -6.68
N ASN A 155 1.69 -1.68 -7.35
CA ASN A 155 2.47 -2.27 -8.44
C ASN A 155 3.30 -3.48 -7.99
N VAL A 156 3.89 -3.44 -6.77
CA VAL A 156 4.56 -4.62 -6.21
C VAL A 156 3.57 -5.76 -5.97
N LEU A 157 2.39 -5.48 -5.39
CA LEU A 157 1.34 -6.47 -5.16
C LEU A 157 0.90 -7.13 -6.47
N VAL A 158 0.59 -6.35 -7.50
CA VAL A 158 0.19 -6.88 -8.82
C VAL A 158 1.28 -7.78 -9.41
N LEU A 159 2.55 -7.38 -9.31
CA LEU A 159 3.67 -8.19 -9.79
C LEU A 159 3.91 -9.45 -8.95
N ALA A 160 3.58 -9.45 -7.66
CA ALA A 160 3.86 -10.52 -6.73
C ALA A 160 2.71 -11.54 -6.62
N ILE A 161 1.45 -11.09 -6.64
CA ILE A 161 0.27 -11.93 -6.41
C ILE A 161 -0.77 -11.90 -7.53
N GLY A 162 -0.60 -11.03 -8.53
CA GLY A 162 -1.49 -10.91 -9.69
C GLY A 162 -2.42 -9.70 -9.61
N ALA A 163 -2.99 -9.29 -10.73
CA ALA A 163 -3.87 -8.13 -10.83
C ALA A 163 -5.25 -8.38 -10.21
N VAL A 164 -5.90 -7.32 -9.72
CA VAL A 164 -7.32 -7.37 -9.33
C VAL A 164 -8.16 -7.56 -10.61
N PRO A 165 -9.04 -8.58 -10.68
CA PRO A 165 -9.91 -8.79 -11.84
C PRO A 165 -10.76 -7.55 -12.16
N ASN A 166 -10.94 -7.25 -13.45
CA ASN A 166 -11.80 -6.16 -13.90
C ASN A 166 -13.27 -6.55 -13.79
N ALA A 167 -14.13 -5.60 -13.36
CA ALA A 167 -15.56 -5.84 -13.18
C ALA A 167 -16.31 -6.28 -14.47
N THR A 168 -15.74 -6.04 -15.65
CA THR A 168 -16.37 -6.28 -16.95
C THR A 168 -16.14 -7.67 -17.55
N GLN A 169 -15.35 -8.56 -16.92
CA GLN A 169 -15.08 -9.90 -17.45
C GLN A 169 -15.49 -11.00 -16.45
N PRO A 170 -16.62 -11.70 -16.68
CA PRO A 170 -17.05 -12.83 -15.85
C PRO A 170 -16.07 -14.01 -15.82
N GLU A 171 -15.15 -14.09 -16.79
CA GLU A 171 -14.14 -15.15 -16.90
C GLU A 171 -12.92 -14.94 -15.99
N ASP A 172 -12.67 -13.72 -15.49
CA ASP A 172 -11.49 -13.42 -14.66
C ASP A 172 -11.71 -13.71 -13.17
N LEU A 173 -12.93 -14.13 -12.79
CA LEU A 173 -13.27 -14.62 -11.44
C LEU A 173 -12.93 -16.09 -11.24
N ASP A 174 -12.39 -16.78 -12.25
CA ASP A 174 -11.87 -18.14 -12.09
C ASP A 174 -10.49 -18.12 -11.42
N LEU A 175 -10.48 -17.91 -10.11
CA LEU A 175 -9.34 -18.11 -9.22
C LEU A 175 -8.87 -19.59 -9.16
N THR A 176 -9.32 -20.49 -10.05
CA THR A 176 -9.07 -21.95 -9.93
C THR A 176 -8.09 -22.57 -10.92
N GLN A 177 -7.16 -21.82 -11.53
CA GLN A 177 -6.01 -22.44 -12.21
C GLN A 177 -4.70 -22.23 -11.44
N TRP A 178 -4.56 -23.01 -10.37
CA TRP A 178 -3.33 -23.21 -9.59
C TRP A 178 -2.84 -24.65 -9.71
#